data_AF-A0A7K4H286-F1
#
_entry.id   AF-A0A7K4H286-F1
#
_cell.length_a   1.000
_cell.length_b   1.000
_cell.length_c   1.000
_cell.angle_alpha   90.00
_cell.angle_beta   90.00
_cell.angle_gamma   90.00
#
_symmetry.space_group_name_H-M   'P 1'
#
loop_
_entity.id
_entity.type
_entity.pdbx_description
1 polymer ?
#
loop_
_entity_poly.entity_id
_entity_poly.type
_entity_poly.pdbx_seq_one_letter_code
_entity_poly.pdbx_strand_id
1 'polypeptide(L)'
;MVVNLSLILVIVLIIMAIGLAFSIGANDETLSALVGAGVIKFKLALLIGGIAIGGGMILFSGGWVAKTVGSDILGEGIQYTTYMLLTVLISSIIWLVVGSFAGIPLSSTHSLIGSIFGVLIIYAI
;
A
#
# COMPACT_ATOMS: atom_id res chain seq x y z
N MET A 1 -11.50 -26.57 -19.11
CA MET A 1 -10.81 -25.28 -18.86
C MET A 1 -10.71 -25.08 -17.36
N VAL A 2 -9.74 -25.73 -16.72
CA VAL A 2 -9.51 -25.57 -15.28
C VAL A 2 -8.64 -24.33 -15.14
N VAL A 3 -9.25 -23.21 -14.76
CA VAL A 3 -8.46 -22.06 -14.33
C VAL A 3 -7.69 -22.54 -13.09
N ASN A 4 -6.37 -22.52 -13.18
CA ASN A 4 -5.50 -22.97 -12.10
C ASN A 4 -5.76 -22.08 -10.89
N LEU A 5 -6.11 -22.65 -9.73
CA LEU A 5 -6.45 -21.90 -8.51
C LEU A 5 -5.34 -20.88 -8.15
N SER A 6 -4.09 -21.24 -8.43
CA SER A 6 -2.92 -20.39 -8.27
C SER A 6 -2.97 -19.12 -9.13
N LEU A 7 -3.48 -19.22 -10.37
CA LEU A 7 -3.60 -18.07 -11.28
C LEU A 7 -4.66 -17.08 -10.78
N ILE A 8 -5.79 -17.59 -10.27
CA ILE A 8 -6.86 -16.76 -9.70
C ILE A 8 -6.31 -15.96 -8.51
N LEU A 9 -5.58 -16.63 -7.60
CA LEU A 9 -5.00 -15.98 -6.43
C LEU A 9 -3.98 -14.90 -6.79
N VAL A 10 -3.14 -15.13 -7.81
CA VAL A 10 -2.20 -14.11 -8.30
C VAL A 10 -2.94 -12.90 -8.87
N ILE A 11 -4.00 -13.10 -9.64
CA ILE A 11 -4.83 -12.01 -10.17
C ILE A 11 -5.44 -11.21 -9.02
N VAL A 12 -5.97 -11.89 -7.99
CA VAL A 12 -6.52 -11.24 -6.80
C VAL A 12 -5.43 -10.43 -6.09
N LEU A 13 -4.23 -10.98 -5.90
CA LEU A 13 -3.12 -10.23 -5.28
C LEU A 13 -2.77 -8.96 -6.06
N ILE A 14 -2.74 -9.01 -7.40
CA ILE A 14 -2.47 -7.85 -8.24
C ILE A 14 -3.56 -6.79 -8.05
N ILE A 15 -4.82 -7.19 -8.07
CA ILE A 15 -5.96 -6.28 -7.82
C ILE A 15 -5.83 -5.63 -6.44
N MET A 16 -5.48 -6.41 -5.42
CA MET A 16 -5.30 -5.91 -4.05
C MET A 16 -4.09 -5.00 -3.93
N ALA A 17 -2.98 -5.28 -4.61
CA ALA A 17 -1.82 -4.39 -4.64
C ALA A 17 -2.15 -3.04 -5.30
N ILE A 18 -2.93 -3.05 -6.39
CA ILE A 18 -3.46 -1.82 -7.01
C ILE A 18 -4.38 -1.07 -6.03
N GLY A 19 -5.26 -1.81 -5.33
CA GLY A 19 -6.14 -1.25 -4.31
C GLY A 19 -5.38 -0.59 -3.15
N LEU A 20 -4.29 -1.20 -2.70
CA LEU A 20 -3.39 -0.62 -1.70
C LEU A 20 -2.71 0.64 -2.24
N ALA A 21 -2.16 0.61 -3.46
CA ALA A 21 -1.55 1.79 -4.07
C ALA A 21 -2.53 2.96 -4.18
N PHE A 22 -3.78 2.69 -4.57
CA PHE A 22 -4.84 3.69 -4.60
C PHE A 22 -5.16 4.24 -3.20
N SER A 23 -5.26 3.35 -2.20
CA SER A 23 -5.55 3.74 -0.81
C SER A 23 -4.44 4.60 -0.20
N ILE A 24 -3.17 4.31 -0.53
CA ILE A 24 -2.03 5.14 -0.15
C ILE A 24 -2.13 6.51 -0.82
N GLY A 25 -2.40 6.57 -2.12
CA GLY A 25 -2.55 7.84 -2.84
C GLY A 25 -3.69 8.70 -2.30
N ALA A 26 -4.81 8.09 -1.92
CA ALA A 26 -5.95 8.80 -1.32
C ALA A 26 -5.62 9.38 0.07
N ASN A 27 -4.77 8.69 0.84
CA ASN A 27 -4.38 9.09 2.19
C ASN A 27 -3.22 10.10 2.21
N ASP A 28 -2.25 9.99 1.30
CA ASP A 28 -0.96 10.69 1.32
C ASP A 28 -0.84 11.81 0.25
N GLU A 29 -1.78 12.76 0.22
CA GLU A 29 -1.75 13.86 -0.78
C GLU A 29 -0.83 15.03 -0.37
N THR A 30 0.33 15.13 -1.03
CA THR A 30 1.42 16.06 -0.69
C THR A 30 1.15 17.53 -1.05
N LEU A 31 0.23 17.79 -1.99
CA LEU A 31 -0.09 19.14 -2.46
C LEU A 31 -1.33 19.76 -1.77
N SER A 32 -1.89 19.07 -0.78
CA SER A 32 -3.06 19.50 -0.01
C SER A 32 -2.89 20.88 0.65
N ALA A 33 -1.70 21.21 1.15
CA ALA A 33 -1.40 22.51 1.74
C ALA A 33 -1.52 23.66 0.74
N LEU A 34 -1.07 23.47 -0.52
CA LEU A 34 -1.18 24.49 -1.58
C LEU A 34 -2.63 24.68 -2.03
N VAL A 35 -3.42 23.61 -2.04
CA VAL A 35 -4.87 23.69 -2.28
C VAL A 35 -5.57 24.44 -1.15
N GLY A 36 -5.23 24.11 0.11
CA GLY A 36 -5.77 24.78 1.30
C GLY A 36 -5.43 26.26 1.37
N ALA A 37 -4.25 26.66 0.88
CA ALA A 37 -3.83 28.05 0.76
C ALA A 37 -4.44 28.79 -0.46
N GLY A 38 -5.22 28.11 -1.31
CA GLY A 38 -5.84 28.69 -2.50
C GLY A 38 -4.86 28.98 -3.65
N VAL A 39 -3.63 28.46 -3.58
CA VAL A 39 -2.57 28.71 -4.58
C VAL A 39 -2.83 27.92 -5.86
N ILE A 40 -3.32 26.68 -5.73
CA ILE A 40 -3.67 25.81 -6.85
C ILE A 40 -5.05 25.18 -6.65
N LYS A 41 -5.69 24.83 -7.77
CA LYS A 41 -6.97 24.10 -7.75
C LYS A 41 -6.73 22.64 -7.42
N PHE A 42 -7.67 22.02 -6.71
CA PHE A 42 -7.64 20.61 -6.34
C PHE A 42 -7.33 19.65 -7.51
N LYS A 43 -7.98 19.85 -8.67
CA LYS A 43 -7.74 18.99 -9.85
C LYS A 43 -6.30 19.07 -10.37
N LEU A 44 -5.69 20.25 -10.29
CA LEU A 44 -4.30 20.45 -10.72
C LEU A 44 -3.33 19.81 -9.73
N ALA A 45 -3.62 19.91 -8.43
CA ALA A 45 -2.86 19.23 -7.38
C ALA A 45 -2.82 17.72 -7.61
N LEU A 46 -3.98 17.07 -7.83
CA LEU A 46 -4.04 15.63 -8.11
C LEU A 46 -3.20 15.22 -9.33
N LEU A 47 -3.25 16.01 -10.42
CA LEU A 47 -2.50 15.71 -11.64
C LEU A 47 -0.99 15.80 -11.40
N ILE A 48 -0.53 16.90 -10.79
CA ILE A 48 0.89 17.12 -10.52
C ILE A 48 1.39 16.10 -9.49
N GLY A 49 0.64 15.89 -8.41
CA GLY A 49 0.96 14.95 -7.34
C GLY A 49 1.08 13.53 -7.86
N GLY A 50 0.09 13.07 -8.64
CA GLY A 50 0.12 11.74 -9.25
C GLY A 50 1.30 11.52 -10.19
N ILE A 51 1.61 12.49 -11.05
CA ILE A 51 2.78 12.42 -11.96
C ILE A 51 4.08 12.44 -11.16
N ALA A 52 4.19 13.29 -10.14
CA ALA A 52 5.39 13.42 -9.33
C ALA A 52 5.67 12.16 -8.49
N ILE A 53 4.63 11.60 -7.84
CA ILE A 53 4.74 10.37 -7.05
C ILE A 53 5.04 9.18 -7.96
N GLY A 54 4.29 9.02 -9.05
CA GLY A 54 4.52 7.93 -10.01
C GLY A 54 5.90 8.02 -10.68
N GLY A 55 6.28 9.20 -11.14
CA GLY A 55 7.60 9.45 -11.70
C GLY A 55 8.71 9.25 -10.68
N GLY A 56 8.52 9.72 -9.45
CA GLY A 56 9.47 9.53 -8.36
C GLY A 56 9.68 8.05 -8.00
N MET A 57 8.59 7.27 -7.96
CA MET A 57 8.66 5.83 -7.78
C MET A 57 9.47 5.15 -8.89
N ILE A 58 9.19 5.47 -10.16
CA ILE A 58 9.87 4.86 -11.31
C ILE A 58 11.37 5.23 -11.35
N LEU A 59 11.71 6.48 -11.06
CA LEU A 59 13.06 7.00 -11.20
C LEU A 59 13.96 6.74 -9.99
N PHE A 60 13.40 6.75 -8.77
CA PHE A 60 14.20 6.81 -7.54
C PHE A 60 13.94 5.69 -6.54
N SER A 61 12.88 4.88 -6.69
CA SER A 61 12.54 3.85 -5.67
C SER A 61 13.69 2.88 -5.43
N GLY A 62 14.38 2.44 -6.49
CA GLY A 62 15.48 1.46 -6.43
C GLY A 62 15.14 0.12 -5.75
N GLY A 63 13.86 -0.12 -5.43
CA GLY A 63 13.35 -1.37 -4.86
C GLY A 63 13.69 -1.62 -3.38
N TRP A 64 14.46 -0.75 -2.73
CA TRP A 64 14.96 -1.01 -1.36
C TRP A 64 13.84 -1.16 -0.34
N VAL A 65 12.85 -0.25 -0.36
CA VAL A 65 11.70 -0.31 0.56
C VAL A 65 10.84 -1.54 0.29
N ALA A 66 10.60 -1.87 -0.98
CA ALA A 66 9.83 -3.06 -1.36
C ALA A 66 10.53 -4.35 -0.89
N LYS A 67 11.86 -4.39 -0.95
CA LYS A 67 12.65 -5.50 -0.40
C LYS A 67 12.52 -5.59 1.12
N THR A 68 12.73 -4.49 1.84
CA THR A 68 12.66 -4.49 3.30
C THR A 68 11.29 -4.92 3.79
N VAL A 69 10.24 -4.35 3.21
CA VAL A 69 8.85 -4.67 3.56
C VAL A 69 8.45 -6.08 3.08
N GLY A 70 8.95 -6.50 1.92
CA GLY A 70 8.57 -7.74 1.25
C GLY A 70 9.33 -8.98 1.72
N SER A 71 10.47 -8.86 2.39
CA SER A 71 11.22 -10.02 2.91
C SER A 71 11.84 -9.77 4.26
N ASP A 72 12.48 -8.62 4.45
CA ASP A 72 13.40 -8.45 5.59
C ASP A 72 12.66 -8.34 6.94
N ILE A 73 11.40 -7.88 6.94
CA ILE A 73 10.58 -7.77 8.15
C ILE A 73 10.02 -9.13 8.63
N LEU A 74 9.85 -10.11 7.74
CA LEU A 74 9.31 -11.42 8.13
C LEU A 74 10.28 -12.22 9.03
N GLY A 75 11.57 -11.95 8.95
CA GLY A 75 12.62 -12.72 9.63
C GLY A 75 13.21 -13.82 8.76
N GLU A 76 14.41 -14.28 9.13
CA GLU A 76 15.15 -15.28 8.36
C GLU A 76 14.41 -16.63 8.30
N GLY A 77 14.33 -17.20 7.09
CA GLY A 77 13.72 -18.51 6.86
C GLY A 77 12.19 -18.51 6.71
N ILE A 78 11.51 -17.38 6.92
CA ILE A 78 10.06 -17.24 6.73
C ILE A 78 9.80 -16.67 5.32
N GLN A 79 8.94 -17.36 4.57
CA GLN A 79 8.49 -16.93 3.25
C GLN A 79 7.02 -16.60 3.28
N TYR A 80 6.63 -15.50 2.62
CA TYR A 80 5.23 -15.16 2.47
C TYR A 80 4.46 -16.27 1.77
N THR A 81 3.42 -16.79 2.43
CA THR A 81 2.38 -17.51 1.71
C THR A 81 1.45 -16.53 1.01
N THR A 82 0.75 -16.98 -0.04
CA THR A 82 -0.26 -16.17 -0.74
C THR A 82 -1.31 -15.62 0.21
N TYR A 83 -1.73 -16.41 1.21
CA TYR A 83 -2.71 -15.99 2.20
C TYR A 83 -2.17 -14.94 3.17
N MET A 84 -0.90 -15.05 3.58
CA MET A 84 -0.25 -14.02 4.40
C MET A 84 -0.20 -12.67 3.66
N LEU A 85 0.21 -12.67 2.39
CA LEU A 85 0.21 -11.46 1.58
C LEU A 85 -1.18 -10.87 1.42
N LEU A 86 -2.17 -11.72 1.15
CA LEU A 86 -3.55 -11.27 1.02
C LEU A 86 -4.06 -10.62 2.30
N THR A 87 -3.79 -11.20 3.47
CA THR A 87 -4.14 -10.64 4.78
C THR A 87 -3.46 -9.29 5.03
N VAL A 88 -2.16 -9.18 4.72
CA VAL A 88 -1.41 -7.92 4.87
C VAL A 88 -2.03 -6.83 3.99
N LEU A 89 -2.32 -7.13 2.72
CA LEU A 89 -2.94 -6.18 1.78
C LEU A 89 -4.33 -5.75 2.25
N ILE A 90 -5.21 -6.71 2.61
CA ILE A 90 -6.56 -6.42 3.09
C ILE A 90 -6.52 -5.52 4.33
N SER A 91 -5.75 -5.91 5.34
CA SER A 91 -5.66 -5.17 6.60
C SER A 91 -5.15 -3.74 6.38
N SER A 92 -4.10 -3.59 5.56
CA SER A 92 -3.53 -2.27 5.24
C SER A 92 -4.52 -1.37 4.50
N ILE A 93 -5.24 -1.93 3.52
CA ILE A 93 -6.26 -1.21 2.75
C ILE A 93 -7.39 -0.75 3.65
N ILE A 94 -7.92 -1.64 4.50
CA ILE A 94 -9.05 -1.32 5.38
C ILE A 94 -8.71 -0.10 6.24
N TRP A 95 -7.56 -0.10 6.90
CA TRP A 95 -7.18 1.02 7.75
C TRP A 95 -6.97 2.31 6.97
N LEU A 96 -6.30 2.26 5.81
CA LEU A 96 -6.08 3.46 5.00
C LEU A 96 -7.38 4.03 4.44
N VAL A 97 -8.29 3.18 3.98
CA VAL A 97 -9.61 3.59 3.50
C VAL A 97 -10.42 4.19 4.64
N VAL A 98 -10.49 3.54 5.81
CA VAL A 98 -11.21 4.07 6.98
C VAL A 98 -10.64 5.41 7.42
N GLY A 99 -9.31 5.55 7.49
CA GLY A 99 -8.65 6.82 7.80
C GLY A 99 -8.99 7.92 6.80
N SER A 100 -8.92 7.60 5.51
CA SER A 100 -9.22 8.53 4.42
C SER A 100 -10.67 9.03 4.47
N PHE A 101 -11.64 8.14 4.70
CA PHE A 101 -13.05 8.50 4.86
C PHE A 101 -13.31 9.32 6.14
N ALA A 102 -12.58 9.03 7.22
CA ALA A 102 -12.65 9.80 8.46
C ALA A 102 -11.91 11.15 8.39
N GLY A 103 -11.18 11.44 7.31
CA GLY A 103 -10.34 12.63 7.18
C GLY A 103 -9.13 12.63 8.12
N ILE A 104 -8.72 11.46 8.61
CA ILE A 104 -7.58 11.29 9.51
C ILE A 104 -6.37 10.88 8.68
N PRO A 105 -5.29 11.68 8.64
CA PRO A 105 -4.07 11.31 7.94
C PRO A 105 -3.38 10.19 8.71
N LEU A 106 -3.49 8.95 8.21
CA LEU A 106 -2.80 7.80 8.80
C LEU A 106 -1.43 7.59 8.17
N SER A 107 -0.53 6.87 8.84
CA SER A 107 0.73 6.49 8.20
C SER A 107 0.58 5.18 7.44
N SER A 108 0.70 5.23 6.11
CA SER A 108 0.68 4.05 5.23
C SER A 108 1.72 2.99 5.60
N THR A 109 2.94 3.42 5.92
CA THR A 109 4.02 2.52 6.38
C THR A 109 3.67 1.82 7.69
N HIS A 110 3.12 2.53 8.68
CA HIS A 110 2.74 1.91 9.95
C HIS A 110 1.56 0.94 9.80
N SER A 111 0.56 1.29 8.99
CA SER A 111 -0.56 0.39 8.68
C SER A 111 -0.07 -0.92 8.04
N LEU A 112 0.91 -0.82 7.14
CA LEU A 112 1.47 -1.96 6.46
C LEU A 112 2.34 -2.81 7.37
N ILE A 113 3.31 -2.20 8.07
CA ILE A 113 4.17 -2.90 9.03
C ILE A 113 3.33 -3.56 10.12
N GLY A 114 2.34 -2.85 10.70
CA GLY A 114 1.44 -3.40 11.71
C GLY A 114 0.67 -4.63 11.21
N SER A 115 0.27 -4.64 9.93
CA SER A 115 -0.39 -5.79 9.31
C SER A 115 0.55 -6.99 9.18
N ILE A 116 1.83 -6.78 8.86
CA ILE A 116 2.86 -7.83 8.83
C ILE A 116 3.08 -8.40 10.24
N PHE A 117 3.20 -7.54 11.25
CA PHE A 117 3.34 -7.98 12.64
C PHE A 117 2.15 -8.82 13.10
N GLY A 118 0.92 -8.45 12.73
CA GLY A 118 -0.27 -9.25 13.01
C GLY A 118 -0.18 -10.67 12.43
N VAL A 119 0.29 -10.79 11.18
CA VAL A 119 0.53 -12.10 10.56
C VAL A 119 1.62 -12.89 11.29
N LEU A 120 2.72 -12.24 11.69
CA LEU A 120 3.82 -12.91 12.41
C LEU A 120 3.41 -13.40 13.79
N ILE A 121 2.59 -12.65 14.52
CA ILE A 121 2.05 -13.08 15.82
C ILE A 121 1.24 -14.36 15.65
N ILE A 122 0.36 -14.42 14.65
CA ILE A 122 -0.44 -15.62 14.37
C ILE A 122 0.42 -16.79 13.89
N TYR A 123 1.45 -16.52 13.07
CA TYR A 123 2.37 -17.54 12.60
C TYR A 123 3.20 -18.18 13.73
N ALA A 124 3.49 -17.43 14.79
CA ALA A 124 4.32 -17.87 15.91
C ALA A 124 3.57 -18.71 16.96
N ILE A 125 2.23 -18.79 16.89
CA ILE A 125 1.37 -19.56 17.81
C ILE A 125 1.02 -20.90 17.18
#